data_AF-A0A8S2N4J5-F1
#
_entry.id   AF-A0A8S2N4J5-F1
#
_cell.length_a   1.000
_cell.length_b   1.000
_cell.length_c   1.000
_cell.angle_alpha   90.00
_cell.angle_beta   90.00
_cell.angle_gamma   90.00
#
_symmetry.space_group_name_H-M   'P 1'
#
loop_
_entity.id
_entity.type
_entity.pdbx_description
1 polymer ?
#
loop_
_entity_poly.entity_id
_entity_poly.type
_entity_poly.pdbx_seq_one_letter_code
_entity_poly.pdbx_strand_id
1 'polypeptide(L)'
;MEDERPAKGPKIVPVKNKMPAPIQITAEQLLREAKEKQLEYVAPPPRQKISDPEELAEYRMKKRKELEDAIRKNRQKMVNWVKYAHWEESQQEIQRARSIWERALDVDYRNIAIWLKYAEMEMRYKQINHARNIWDRAIAILPRANQLWYKYTYMEEMLSNIAGCRQIFERWMEWQPDEQAWNTYIKFELRYNELERARMIYERFVITHPEPRNWIRYAKFEEQNSYVKSARRIYERAIEFFGEEHLNERLLLDFAKFEEHQKEHERCRMIYKYALEHLPKSSCDDIFKAYTIHEKKYGDRTGIEDVITSKRKFQYEEELKENSMDYDTWFDYLRLLESEGDFAVIREAYEKAIAQLPPIQVCSCFVF
;
A
#
# COMPACT_ATOMS: atom_id res chain seq x y z
N MET A 1 -22.72 77.33 -62.99
CA MET A 1 -21.30 77.00 -62.78
C MET A 1 -21.25 75.52 -62.52
N GLU A 2 -20.87 74.77 -63.55
CA GLU A 2 -20.64 73.33 -63.49
C GLU A 2 -19.40 73.09 -62.62
N ASP A 3 -19.55 72.40 -61.49
CA ASP A 3 -18.42 71.92 -60.70
C ASP A 3 -18.00 70.54 -61.23
N GLU A 4 -16.96 70.54 -62.06
CA GLU A 4 -16.26 69.34 -62.51
C GLU A 4 -15.70 68.58 -61.29
N ARG A 5 -16.21 67.37 -61.03
CA ARG A 5 -15.59 66.44 -60.08
C ARG A 5 -14.31 65.89 -60.71
N PRO A 6 -13.12 66.04 -60.09
CA PRO A 6 -11.90 65.50 -60.66
C PRO A 6 -11.97 63.96 -60.68
N ALA A 7 -11.74 63.39 -61.86
CA ALA A 7 -11.70 61.94 -62.07
C ALA A 7 -10.66 61.31 -61.13
N LYS A 8 -11.08 60.37 -60.28
CA LYS A 8 -10.17 59.54 -59.47
C LYS A 8 -9.30 58.72 -60.43
N GLY A 9 -8.01 59.05 -60.49
CA GLY A 9 -7.02 58.30 -61.26
C GLY A 9 -7.01 56.81 -60.90
N PRO A 10 -6.51 55.94 -61.81
CA PRO A 10 -6.56 54.50 -61.62
C PRO A 10 -5.83 54.10 -60.33
N LYS A 11 -6.48 53.27 -59.50
CA LYS A 11 -5.88 52.69 -58.29
C LYS A 11 -4.68 51.86 -58.70
N ILE A 12 -3.48 52.40 -58.52
CA ILE A 12 -2.22 51.68 -58.74
C ILE A 12 -2.22 50.50 -57.78
N VAL A 13 -2.29 49.28 -58.31
CA VAL A 13 -2.12 48.07 -57.50
C VAL A 13 -0.66 48.06 -57.06
N PRO A 14 -0.34 48.07 -55.76
CA PRO A 14 1.04 48.08 -55.32
C PRO A 14 1.74 46.83 -55.86
N VAL A 15 2.84 47.04 -56.59
CA VAL A 15 3.68 45.95 -57.10
C VAL A 15 4.21 45.18 -55.89
N LYS A 16 3.74 43.94 -55.70
CA LYS A 16 4.15 43.11 -54.57
C LYS A 16 5.60 42.65 -54.78
N ASN A 17 6.46 42.95 -53.80
CA ASN A 17 7.81 42.40 -53.78
C ASN A 17 7.73 40.88 -53.54
N LYS A 18 8.32 40.08 -54.44
CA LYS A 18 8.36 38.61 -54.37
C LYS A 18 9.70 38.07 -53.84
N MET A 19 10.57 38.94 -53.33
CA MET A 19 11.80 38.52 -52.66
C MET A 19 11.48 37.61 -51.46
N PRO A 20 12.35 36.63 -51.15
CA PRO A 20 12.13 35.73 -50.02
C PRO A 20 12.03 36.52 -48.71
N ALA A 21 10.99 36.25 -47.93
CA ALA A 21 10.81 36.89 -46.62
C ALA A 21 11.93 36.44 -45.64
N PRO A 22 12.47 37.36 -44.83
CA PRO A 22 13.55 37.04 -43.88
C PRO A 22 13.08 36.13 -42.73
N ILE A 23 11.79 36.17 -42.40
CA ILE A 23 11.16 35.32 -41.39
C ILE A 23 10.09 34.49 -42.07
N GLN A 24 10.23 33.17 -41.99
CA GLN A 24 9.23 32.24 -42.48
C GLN A 24 8.17 32.05 -41.40
N ILE A 25 6.89 32.16 -41.78
CA ILE A 25 5.78 31.93 -40.86
C ILE A 25 5.80 30.46 -40.45
N THR A 26 6.00 30.20 -39.16
CA THR A 26 5.99 28.86 -38.61
C THR A 26 4.59 28.51 -38.09
N ALA A 27 4.28 27.21 -38.01
CA ALA A 27 3.03 26.74 -37.41
C ALA A 27 2.87 27.22 -35.96
N GLU A 28 3.98 27.32 -35.22
CA GLU A 28 3.98 27.84 -33.85
C GLU A 28 3.51 29.30 -33.78
N GLN A 29 3.98 30.15 -34.70
CA GLN A 29 3.58 31.56 -34.75
C GLN A 29 2.08 31.70 -34.99
N LEU A 30 1.52 30.91 -35.92
CA LEU A 30 0.08 30.89 -36.20
C LEU A 30 -0.74 30.47 -34.97
N LEU A 31 -0.29 29.44 -34.25
CA LEU A 31 -0.97 28.98 -33.03
C LEU A 31 -0.88 29.99 -31.89
N ARG A 32 0.25 30.69 -31.76
CA ARG A 32 0.44 31.75 -30.76
C ARG A 32 -0.48 32.94 -31.02
N GLU A 33 -0.50 33.45 -32.26
CA GLU A 33 -1.39 34.55 -32.65
C GLU A 33 -2.87 34.15 -32.53
N ALA A 34 -3.22 32.91 -32.85
CA ALA A 34 -4.59 32.39 -32.66
C ALA A 34 -4.98 32.36 -31.18
N LYS A 35 -4.08 31.92 -30.29
CA LYS A 35 -4.31 31.90 -28.85
C LYS A 35 -4.41 33.31 -28.26
N GLU A 36 -3.59 34.26 -28.71
CA GLU A 36 -3.59 35.65 -28.25
C GLU A 36 -4.87 36.40 -28.62
N LYS A 37 -5.50 36.05 -29.75
CA LYS A 37 -6.77 36.65 -30.16
C LYS A 37 -7.93 36.33 -29.22
N GLN A 38 -7.86 35.24 -28.45
CA GLN A 38 -8.83 34.89 -27.39
C GLN A 38 -10.31 35.10 -27.80
N LEU A 39 -10.68 34.75 -29.04
CA LEU A 39 -12.01 35.09 -29.59
C LEU A 39 -13.18 34.46 -28.81
N GLU A 40 -12.92 33.33 -28.15
CA GLU A 40 -13.90 32.62 -27.31
C GLU A 40 -13.86 33.05 -25.83
N TYR A 41 -12.96 33.97 -25.46
CA TYR A 41 -12.87 34.46 -24.10
C TYR A 41 -14.05 35.39 -23.78
N VAL A 42 -14.94 34.91 -22.92
CA VAL A 42 -16.01 35.73 -22.35
C VAL A 42 -15.43 36.58 -21.24
N ALA A 43 -15.53 37.91 -21.37
CA ALA A 43 -15.10 38.84 -20.33
C ALA A 43 -15.83 38.53 -19.00
N PRO A 44 -15.12 38.58 -17.85
CA PRO A 44 -15.74 38.31 -16.56
C PRO A 44 -16.83 39.34 -16.24
N PRO A 45 -17.89 38.95 -15.52
CA PRO A 45 -18.95 39.88 -15.12
C PRO A 45 -18.40 41.02 -14.25
N PRO A 46 -18.98 42.24 -14.32
CA PRO A 46 -18.56 43.36 -13.50
C PRO A 46 -18.77 43.05 -12.01
N ARG A 47 -17.86 43.54 -11.14
CA ARG A 47 -17.96 43.37 -9.69
C ARG A 47 -19.12 44.22 -9.15
N GLN A 48 -20.22 43.57 -8.79
CA GLN A 48 -21.36 44.21 -8.13
C GLN A 48 -21.21 44.08 -6.62
N LYS A 49 -21.40 45.19 -5.89
CA LYS A 49 -21.49 45.18 -4.43
C LYS A 49 -22.96 44.97 -4.07
N ILE A 50 -23.23 44.03 -3.18
CA ILE A 50 -24.58 43.74 -2.69
C ILE A 50 -24.79 44.59 -1.43
N SER A 51 -25.68 45.57 -1.49
CA SER A 51 -25.97 46.47 -0.35
C SER A 51 -27.19 46.00 0.44
N ASP A 52 -28.23 45.55 -0.26
CA ASP A 52 -29.53 45.33 0.35
C ASP A 52 -29.84 43.83 0.54
N PRO A 53 -30.62 43.47 1.58
CA PRO A 53 -31.04 42.08 1.80
C PRO A 53 -31.92 41.56 0.65
N GLU A 54 -32.64 42.43 -0.04
CA GLU A 54 -33.44 42.09 -1.23
C GLU A 54 -32.54 41.74 -2.42
N GLU A 55 -31.50 42.54 -2.69
CA GLU A 55 -30.50 42.24 -3.72
C GLU A 55 -29.76 40.92 -3.43
N LEU A 56 -29.47 40.64 -2.15
CA LEU A 56 -28.89 39.36 -1.74
C LEU A 56 -29.84 38.19 -2.02
N ALA A 57 -31.14 38.37 -1.77
CA ALA A 57 -32.16 37.37 -2.04
C ALA A 57 -32.31 37.10 -3.54
N GLU A 58 -32.30 38.14 -4.38
CA GLU A 58 -32.31 38.00 -5.84
C GLU A 58 -31.06 37.27 -6.35
N TYR A 59 -29.89 37.64 -5.85
CA TYR A 59 -28.63 36.96 -6.16
C TYR A 59 -28.71 35.46 -5.80
N ARG A 60 -29.21 35.15 -4.60
CA ARG A 60 -29.42 33.77 -4.15
C ARG A 60 -30.40 33.03 -5.05
N MET A 61 -31.52 33.65 -5.42
CA MET A 61 -32.52 33.04 -6.30
C MET A 61 -31.97 32.75 -7.70
N LYS A 62 -31.24 33.71 -8.29
CA LYS A 62 -30.60 33.53 -9.60
C LYS A 62 -29.57 32.39 -9.57
N LYS A 63 -28.72 32.34 -8.54
CA LYS A 63 -27.71 31.29 -8.38
C LYS A 63 -28.32 29.93 -8.09
N ARG A 64 -29.35 29.84 -7.25
CA ARG A 64 -30.11 28.60 -7.02
C ARG A 64 -30.72 28.08 -8.29
N LYS A 65 -31.36 28.95 -9.09
CA LYS A 65 -31.94 28.57 -10.39
C LYS A 65 -30.87 28.01 -11.32
N GLU A 66 -29.72 28.68 -11.44
CA GLU A 66 -28.59 28.21 -12.26
C GLU A 66 -28.11 26.81 -11.84
N LEU A 67 -27.94 26.57 -10.53
CA LEU A 67 -27.44 25.31 -9.98
C LEU A 67 -28.49 24.19 -10.07
N GLU A 68 -29.76 24.47 -9.80
CA GLU A 68 -30.88 23.53 -9.98
C GLU A 68 -31.11 23.19 -11.45
N ASP A 69 -30.99 24.16 -12.36
CA ASP A 69 -31.08 23.89 -13.81
C ASP A 69 -29.89 23.03 -14.26
N ALA A 70 -28.69 23.23 -13.70
CA ALA A 70 -27.53 22.38 -13.96
C ALA A 70 -27.71 20.94 -13.45
N ILE A 71 -28.33 20.76 -12.28
CA ILE A 71 -28.69 19.45 -11.72
C ILE A 71 -29.79 18.79 -12.57
N ARG A 72 -30.81 19.55 -12.99
CA ARG A 72 -31.88 19.04 -13.87
C ARG A 72 -31.34 18.56 -15.21
N LYS A 73 -30.39 19.30 -15.81
CA LYS A 73 -29.72 18.88 -17.05
C LYS A 73 -28.83 17.65 -16.85
N ASN A 74 -28.12 17.56 -15.73
CA ASN A 74 -27.13 16.52 -15.45
C ASN A 74 -27.29 15.94 -14.04
N ARG A 75 -28.32 15.12 -13.83
CA ARG A 75 -28.65 14.58 -12.49
C ARG A 75 -27.56 13.68 -11.89
N GLN A 76 -26.85 12.92 -12.72
CA GLN A 76 -25.82 11.96 -12.27
C GLN A 76 -24.47 12.62 -11.96
N LYS A 77 -24.22 13.86 -12.40
CA LYS A 77 -22.92 14.51 -12.18
C LYS A 77 -22.82 15.02 -10.76
N MET A 78 -22.22 14.23 -9.87
CA MET A 78 -22.05 14.54 -8.44
C MET A 78 -21.30 15.84 -8.17
N VAL A 79 -20.45 16.28 -9.11
CA VAL A 79 -19.77 17.59 -9.02
C VAL A 79 -20.78 18.74 -8.92
N ASN A 80 -21.94 18.67 -9.61
CA ASN A 80 -22.95 19.72 -9.55
C ASN A 80 -23.63 19.79 -8.19
N TRP A 81 -23.95 18.63 -7.61
CA TRP A 81 -24.48 18.50 -6.25
C TRP A 81 -23.52 19.05 -5.21
N VAL A 82 -22.24 18.65 -5.29
CA VAL A 82 -21.18 19.14 -4.41
C VAL A 82 -21.04 20.65 -4.51
N LYS A 83 -20.97 21.22 -5.72
CA LYS A 83 -20.86 22.67 -5.94
C LYS A 83 -22.07 23.41 -5.35
N TYR A 84 -23.28 22.87 -5.53
CA TYR A 84 -24.48 23.50 -5.00
C TYR A 84 -24.50 23.48 -3.46
N ALA A 85 -24.16 22.34 -2.86
CA ALA A 85 -24.09 22.22 -1.41
C ALA A 85 -23.02 23.13 -0.78
N HIS A 86 -21.82 23.24 -1.39
CA HIS A 86 -20.77 24.16 -0.93
C HIS A 86 -21.17 25.63 -1.12
N TRP A 87 -22.00 25.94 -2.11
CA TRP A 87 -22.52 27.30 -2.28
C TRP A 87 -23.55 27.65 -1.19
N GLU A 88 -24.51 26.78 -0.88
CA GLU A 88 -25.44 27.02 0.26
C GLU A 88 -24.70 27.05 1.60
N GLU A 89 -23.62 26.26 1.73
CA GLU A 89 -22.69 26.32 2.86
C GLU A 89 -22.07 27.71 3.01
N SER A 90 -21.57 28.29 1.90
CA SER A 90 -21.03 29.66 1.90
C SER A 90 -22.08 30.73 2.29
N GLN A 91 -23.36 30.44 2.09
CA GLN A 91 -24.48 31.30 2.50
C GLN A 91 -24.95 31.07 3.95
N GLN A 92 -24.34 30.13 4.68
CA GLN A 92 -24.72 29.70 6.03
C GLN A 92 -26.14 29.10 6.14
N GLU A 93 -26.76 28.70 5.02
CA GLU A 93 -28.06 28.01 5.00
C GLU A 93 -27.88 26.48 5.10
N ILE A 94 -27.43 26.01 6.27
CA ILE A 94 -27.06 24.60 6.52
C ILE A 94 -28.24 23.65 6.26
N GLN A 95 -29.47 24.04 6.63
CA GLN A 95 -30.65 23.18 6.44
C GLN A 95 -30.94 22.89 4.96
N ARG A 96 -30.68 23.86 4.07
CA ARG A 96 -30.78 23.63 2.63
C ARG A 96 -29.63 22.75 2.13
N ALA A 97 -28.42 23.00 2.61
CA ALA A 97 -27.27 22.16 2.29
C ALA A 97 -27.53 20.69 2.65
N ARG A 98 -28.13 20.41 3.82
CA ARG A 98 -28.59 19.07 4.22
C ARG A 98 -29.57 18.47 3.23
N SER A 99 -30.61 19.22 2.86
CA SER A 99 -31.59 18.74 1.86
C SER A 99 -30.94 18.42 0.52
N ILE A 100 -29.95 19.19 0.09
CA ILE A 100 -29.22 18.95 -1.15
C ILE A 100 -28.36 17.69 -1.05
N TRP A 101 -27.67 17.49 0.08
CA TRP A 101 -26.88 16.28 0.32
C TRP A 101 -27.76 15.03 0.38
N GLU A 102 -28.89 15.05 1.08
CA GLU A 102 -29.84 13.93 1.10
C GLU A 102 -30.38 13.64 -0.31
N ARG A 103 -30.78 14.67 -1.06
CA ARG A 103 -31.19 14.51 -2.48
C ARG A 103 -30.06 13.94 -3.35
N ALA A 104 -28.80 14.27 -3.07
CA ALA A 104 -27.65 13.72 -3.79
C ALA A 104 -27.43 12.24 -3.44
N LEU A 105 -27.61 11.86 -2.18
CA LEU A 105 -27.55 10.47 -1.71
C LEU A 105 -28.69 9.62 -2.28
N ASP A 106 -29.88 10.19 -2.47
CA ASP A 106 -31.00 9.51 -3.15
C ASP A 106 -30.66 9.17 -4.61
N VAL A 107 -29.80 9.96 -5.25
CA VAL A 107 -29.36 9.69 -6.63
C VAL A 107 -28.23 8.65 -6.65
N ASP A 108 -27.21 8.82 -5.80
CA ASP A 108 -26.08 7.90 -5.73
C ASP A 108 -25.57 7.74 -4.29
N TYR A 109 -26.18 6.80 -3.58
CA TYR A 109 -25.82 6.44 -2.21
C TYR A 109 -24.48 5.68 -2.12
N ARG A 110 -23.93 5.20 -3.24
CA ARG A 110 -22.67 4.40 -3.23
C ARG A 110 -21.43 5.28 -3.28
N ASN A 111 -21.59 6.54 -3.67
CA ASN A 111 -20.47 7.44 -3.77
C ASN A 111 -19.97 7.88 -2.39
N ILE A 112 -18.83 7.31 -1.99
CA ILE A 112 -18.17 7.58 -0.70
C ILE A 112 -17.85 9.08 -0.54
N ALA A 113 -17.47 9.78 -1.61
CA ALA A 113 -17.08 11.18 -1.52
C ALA A 113 -18.22 12.10 -1.10
N ILE A 114 -19.48 11.72 -1.39
CA ILE A 114 -20.67 12.48 -0.96
C ILE A 114 -20.86 12.33 0.54
N TRP A 115 -20.80 11.10 1.06
CA TRP A 115 -20.86 10.83 2.49
C TRP A 115 -19.78 11.58 3.26
N LEU A 116 -18.54 11.53 2.77
CA LEU A 116 -17.41 12.25 3.38
C LEU A 116 -17.67 13.75 3.45
N LYS A 117 -18.04 14.38 2.32
CA LYS A 117 -18.29 15.83 2.27
C LYS A 117 -19.50 16.25 3.09
N TYR A 118 -20.54 15.42 3.14
CA TYR A 118 -21.73 15.71 3.93
C TYR A 118 -21.42 15.67 5.43
N ALA A 119 -20.72 14.63 5.89
CA ALA A 119 -20.31 14.52 7.28
C ALA A 119 -19.27 15.60 7.66
N GLU A 120 -18.31 15.91 6.78
CA GLU A 120 -17.34 17.00 6.98
C GLU A 120 -18.02 18.36 7.14
N MET A 121 -19.08 18.62 6.36
CA MET A 121 -19.86 19.84 6.50
C MET A 121 -20.50 19.93 7.90
N GLU A 122 -21.18 18.90 8.37
CA GLU A 122 -21.77 18.90 9.73
C GLU A 122 -20.70 19.05 10.83
N MET A 123 -19.51 18.46 10.64
CA MET A 123 -18.38 18.63 11.55
C MET A 123 -17.88 20.09 11.59
N ARG A 124 -17.80 20.77 10.44
CA ARG A 124 -17.41 22.19 10.38
C ARG A 124 -18.37 23.09 11.15
N TYR A 125 -19.68 22.80 11.11
CA TYR A 125 -20.71 23.56 11.84
C TYR A 125 -20.95 23.07 13.27
N LYS A 126 -20.11 22.16 13.79
CA LYS A 126 -20.16 21.63 15.16
C LYS A 126 -21.47 20.88 15.48
N GLN A 127 -22.15 20.36 14.47
CA GLN A 127 -23.39 19.59 14.62
C GLN A 127 -23.07 18.10 14.81
N ILE A 128 -22.52 17.77 15.98
CA ILE A 128 -21.95 16.44 16.28
C ILE A 128 -22.98 15.31 16.15
N ASN A 129 -24.19 15.50 16.69
CA ASN A 129 -25.22 14.45 16.66
C ASN A 129 -25.69 14.14 15.23
N HIS A 130 -25.77 15.16 14.38
CA HIS A 130 -26.11 14.95 12.96
C HIS A 130 -24.97 14.23 12.25
N ALA A 131 -23.72 14.63 12.50
CA ALA A 131 -22.56 13.93 11.95
C ALA A 131 -22.53 12.44 12.37
N ARG A 132 -22.80 12.12 13.64
CA ARG A 132 -22.93 10.73 14.12
C ARG A 132 -23.98 9.93 13.36
N ASN A 133 -25.18 10.48 13.22
CA ASN A 133 -26.26 9.82 12.49
C ASN A 133 -25.88 9.57 11.02
N ILE A 134 -25.16 10.51 10.39
CA ILE A 134 -24.68 10.37 9.01
C ILE A 134 -23.63 9.26 8.93
N TRP A 135 -22.64 9.24 9.83
CA TRP A 135 -21.62 8.20 9.85
C TRP A 135 -22.21 6.81 10.11
N ASP A 136 -23.13 6.69 11.07
CA ASP A 136 -23.81 5.43 11.36
C ASP A 136 -24.60 4.92 10.15
N ARG A 137 -25.33 5.81 9.46
CA ARG A 137 -26.01 5.47 8.19
C ARG A 137 -25.01 5.08 7.09
N ALA A 138 -23.92 5.83 6.94
CA ALA A 138 -22.92 5.59 5.91
C ALA A 138 -22.28 4.21 6.06
N ILE A 139 -21.94 3.84 7.30
CA ILE A 139 -21.35 2.53 7.64
C ILE A 139 -22.35 1.39 7.47
N ALA A 140 -23.62 1.61 7.85
CA ALA A 140 -24.66 0.60 7.67
C ALA A 140 -24.91 0.28 6.18
N ILE A 141 -24.85 1.29 5.31
CA ILE A 141 -25.06 1.13 3.86
C ILE A 141 -23.79 0.61 3.16
N LEU A 142 -22.62 1.11 3.54
CA LEU A 142 -21.33 0.82 2.91
C LEU A 142 -20.30 0.25 3.90
N PRO A 143 -20.51 -0.96 4.45
CA PRO A 143 -19.64 -1.52 5.48
C PRO A 143 -18.23 -1.85 4.97
N ARG A 144 -18.05 -2.08 3.66
CA ARG A 144 -16.74 -2.38 3.05
C ARG A 144 -15.88 -1.14 2.80
N ALA A 145 -16.43 0.07 2.96
CA ALA A 145 -15.69 1.30 2.71
C ALA A 145 -14.89 1.71 3.95
N ASN A 146 -13.65 1.21 4.05
CA ASN A 146 -12.74 1.47 5.18
C ASN A 146 -12.54 2.98 5.49
N GLN A 147 -12.60 3.83 4.47
CA GLN A 147 -12.47 5.29 4.63
C GLN A 147 -13.53 5.89 5.57
N LEU A 148 -14.76 5.36 5.54
CA LEU A 148 -15.85 5.84 6.41
C LEU A 148 -15.57 5.47 7.86
N TRP A 149 -15.14 4.24 8.10
CA TRP A 149 -14.77 3.75 9.44
C TRP A 149 -13.63 4.56 10.05
N TYR A 150 -12.54 4.80 9.29
CA TYR A 150 -11.42 5.60 9.77
C TYR A 150 -11.82 7.03 10.16
N LYS A 151 -12.67 7.67 9.36
CA LYS A 151 -13.13 9.04 9.64
C LYS A 151 -14.08 9.08 10.84
N TYR A 152 -14.91 8.07 11.00
CA TYR A 152 -15.85 8.00 12.11
C TYR A 152 -15.15 7.73 13.45
N THR A 153 -14.22 6.75 13.50
CA THR A 153 -13.41 6.49 14.70
C THR A 153 -12.54 7.68 15.07
N TYR A 154 -11.92 8.33 14.07
CA TYR A 154 -11.16 9.56 14.29
C TYR A 154 -12.01 10.70 14.86
N MET A 155 -13.26 10.85 14.39
CA MET A 155 -14.19 11.86 14.91
C MET A 155 -14.52 11.59 16.39
N GLU A 156 -14.88 10.36 16.76
CA GLU A 156 -15.17 10.03 18.17
C GLU A 156 -13.94 10.15 19.07
N GLU A 157 -12.75 9.84 18.54
CA GLU A 157 -11.48 10.05 19.26
C GLU A 157 -11.21 11.55 19.51
N MET A 158 -11.44 12.42 18.52
CA MET A 158 -11.33 13.88 18.69
C MET A 158 -12.35 14.44 19.70
N LEU A 159 -13.52 13.81 19.80
CA LEU A 159 -14.53 14.13 20.82
C LEU A 159 -14.22 13.52 22.19
N SER A 160 -13.10 12.81 22.34
CA SER A 160 -12.70 12.09 23.55
C SER A 160 -13.72 11.05 24.04
N ASN A 161 -14.58 10.54 23.14
CA ASN A 161 -15.53 9.48 23.45
C ASN A 161 -14.89 8.10 23.20
N ILE A 162 -14.04 7.67 24.13
CA ILE A 162 -13.27 6.43 24.02
C ILE A 162 -14.18 5.21 23.94
N ALA A 163 -15.24 5.17 24.76
CA ALA A 163 -16.20 4.06 24.78
C ALA A 163 -16.97 3.93 23.46
N GLY A 164 -17.45 5.06 22.91
CA GLY A 164 -18.11 5.07 21.60
C GLY A 164 -17.15 4.64 20.48
N CYS A 165 -15.91 5.14 20.49
CA CYS A 165 -14.90 4.74 19.52
C CYS A 165 -14.63 3.23 19.55
N ARG A 166 -14.53 2.63 20.74
CA ARG A 166 -14.39 1.17 20.91
C ARG A 166 -15.60 0.41 20.35
N GLN A 167 -16.81 0.86 20.61
CA GLN A 167 -18.01 0.22 20.07
C GLN A 167 -18.02 0.24 18.54
N ILE A 168 -17.54 1.31 17.93
CA ILE A 168 -17.41 1.42 16.48
C ILE A 168 -16.35 0.46 15.95
N PHE A 169 -15.18 0.39 16.61
CA PHE A 169 -14.15 -0.59 16.25
C PHE A 169 -14.65 -2.02 16.35
N GLU A 170 -15.38 -2.38 17.41
CA GLU A 170 -15.96 -3.72 17.55
C GLU A 170 -16.94 -4.06 16.44
N ARG A 171 -17.86 -3.14 16.12
CA ARG A 171 -18.76 -3.27 14.96
C ARG A 171 -17.98 -3.38 13.64
N TRP A 172 -16.83 -2.74 13.53
CA TRP A 172 -16.00 -2.84 12.34
C TRP A 172 -15.34 -4.23 12.24
N MET A 173 -14.85 -4.77 13.35
CA MET A 173 -14.19 -6.08 13.39
C MET A 173 -15.14 -7.25 13.11
N GLU A 174 -16.45 -7.09 13.31
CA GLU A 174 -17.46 -8.07 12.88
C GLU A 174 -17.41 -8.33 11.36
N TRP A 175 -17.02 -7.34 10.56
CA TRP A 175 -16.90 -7.47 9.10
C TRP A 175 -15.56 -8.05 8.64
N GLN A 176 -14.66 -8.43 9.57
CA GLN A 176 -13.32 -8.93 9.30
C GLN A 176 -12.57 -8.07 8.26
N PRO A 177 -12.31 -6.79 8.57
CA PRO A 177 -11.69 -5.86 7.65
C PRO A 177 -10.21 -6.21 7.42
N ASP A 178 -9.61 -5.51 6.46
CA ASP A 178 -8.20 -5.65 6.06
C ASP A 178 -7.22 -5.45 7.24
N GLU A 179 -6.00 -5.96 7.12
CA GLU A 179 -4.95 -5.90 8.13
C GLU A 179 -4.75 -4.49 8.70
N GLN A 180 -4.83 -3.46 7.85
CA GLN A 180 -4.64 -2.08 8.30
C GLN A 180 -5.68 -1.64 9.34
N ALA A 181 -6.93 -2.12 9.23
CA ALA A 181 -7.99 -1.80 10.17
C ALA A 181 -7.65 -2.31 11.59
N TRP A 182 -7.23 -3.58 11.69
CA TRP A 182 -6.80 -4.19 12.94
C TRP A 182 -5.61 -3.44 13.54
N ASN A 183 -4.61 -3.09 12.72
CA ASN A 183 -3.46 -2.32 13.18
C ASN A 183 -3.87 -0.93 13.70
N THR A 184 -4.86 -0.26 13.10
CA THR A 184 -5.34 1.01 13.64
C THR A 184 -6.06 0.86 14.97
N TYR A 185 -6.81 -0.23 15.17
CA TYR A 185 -7.47 -0.50 16.44
C TYR A 185 -6.47 -0.82 17.56
N ILE A 186 -5.45 -1.63 17.26
CA ILE A 186 -4.34 -1.90 18.18
C ILE A 186 -3.61 -0.60 18.55
N LYS A 187 -3.26 0.22 17.55
CA LYS A 187 -2.63 1.53 17.77
C LYS A 187 -3.51 2.45 18.61
N PHE A 188 -4.83 2.34 18.50
CA PHE A 188 -5.77 3.09 19.32
C PHE A 188 -5.69 2.67 20.80
N GLU A 189 -5.79 1.38 21.13
CA GLU A 189 -5.67 0.93 22.52
C GLU A 189 -4.27 1.22 23.11
N LEU A 190 -3.23 1.17 22.28
CA LEU A 190 -1.87 1.55 22.68
C LEU A 190 -1.74 3.02 23.08
N ARG A 191 -2.47 3.94 22.43
CA ARG A 191 -2.46 5.37 22.82
C ARG A 191 -3.04 5.59 24.22
N TYR A 192 -3.95 4.72 24.66
CA TYR A 192 -4.57 4.78 25.98
C TYR A 192 -3.90 3.83 27.01
N ASN A 193 -2.79 3.19 26.64
CA ASN A 193 -2.03 2.27 27.48
C ASN A 193 -2.81 1.02 27.94
N GLU A 194 -3.77 0.57 27.14
CA GLU A 194 -4.65 -0.56 27.44
C GLU A 194 -4.09 -1.85 26.83
N LEU A 195 -2.99 -2.32 27.42
CA LEU A 195 -2.20 -3.46 26.90
C LEU A 195 -3.01 -4.76 26.83
N GLU A 196 -3.80 -5.06 27.86
CA GLU A 196 -4.57 -6.31 27.92
C GLU A 196 -5.62 -6.40 26.81
N ARG A 197 -6.30 -5.28 26.51
CA ARG A 197 -7.24 -5.21 25.38
C ARG A 197 -6.51 -5.33 24.05
N ALA A 198 -5.37 -4.68 23.89
CA ALA A 198 -4.54 -4.84 22.69
C ALA A 198 -4.16 -6.33 22.47
N ARG A 199 -3.84 -7.08 23.53
CA ARG A 199 -3.61 -8.55 23.41
C ARG A 199 -4.84 -9.29 22.92
N MET A 200 -6.01 -9.02 23.50
CA MET A 200 -7.27 -9.65 23.07
C MET A 200 -7.57 -9.37 21.59
N ILE A 201 -7.25 -8.15 21.12
CA ILE A 201 -7.41 -7.77 19.72
C ILE A 201 -6.40 -8.51 18.84
N TYR A 202 -5.14 -8.63 19.27
CA TYR A 202 -4.14 -9.42 18.56
C TYR A 202 -4.51 -10.91 18.46
N GLU A 203 -5.03 -11.50 19.54
CA GLU A 203 -5.52 -12.88 19.53
C GLU A 203 -6.62 -13.08 18.48
N ARG A 204 -7.58 -12.16 18.40
CA ARG A 204 -8.61 -12.18 17.35
C ARG A 204 -8.01 -11.95 15.96
N PHE A 205 -7.09 -11.00 15.83
CA PHE A 205 -6.46 -10.62 14.56
C PHE A 205 -5.70 -11.78 13.93
N VAL A 206 -5.00 -12.56 14.74
CA VAL A 206 -4.21 -13.70 14.30
C VAL A 206 -5.11 -14.86 13.82
N ILE A 207 -6.29 -15.02 14.43
CA ILE A 207 -7.28 -16.02 14.01
C ILE A 207 -8.01 -15.58 12.73
N THR A 208 -8.32 -14.28 12.57
CA THR A 208 -9.03 -13.77 11.40
C THR A 208 -8.13 -13.71 10.16
N HIS A 209 -6.86 -13.34 10.33
CA HIS A 209 -5.87 -13.27 9.27
C HIS A 209 -4.64 -14.11 9.63
N PRO A 210 -4.66 -15.45 9.37
CA PRO A 210 -3.58 -16.36 9.71
C PRO A 210 -2.34 -16.22 8.80
N GLU A 211 -1.76 -15.04 8.74
CA GLU A 211 -0.51 -14.79 8.01
C GLU A 211 0.69 -14.77 8.96
N PRO A 212 1.84 -15.38 8.60
CA PRO A 212 3.04 -15.35 9.43
C PRO A 212 3.52 -13.94 9.79
N ARG A 213 3.26 -12.95 8.93
CA ARG A 213 3.55 -11.54 9.19
C ARG A 213 2.79 -11.00 10.40
N ASN A 214 1.54 -11.43 10.60
CA ASN A 214 0.68 -10.99 11.69
C ASN A 214 1.14 -11.59 13.02
N TRP A 215 1.52 -12.87 13.02
CA TRP A 215 2.14 -13.53 14.17
C TRP A 215 3.45 -12.86 14.60
N ILE A 216 4.33 -12.53 13.65
CA ILE A 216 5.58 -11.80 13.94
C ILE A 216 5.28 -10.45 14.58
N ARG A 217 4.29 -9.71 14.07
CA ARG A 217 3.90 -8.42 14.65
C ARG A 217 3.36 -8.58 16.07
N TYR A 218 2.57 -9.61 16.32
CA TYR A 218 2.05 -9.88 17.67
C TYR A 218 3.19 -10.22 18.64
N ALA A 219 4.14 -11.06 18.23
CA ALA A 219 5.28 -11.40 19.06
C ALA A 219 6.20 -10.20 19.34
N LYS A 220 6.47 -9.35 18.34
CA LYS A 220 7.22 -8.08 18.51
C LYS A 220 6.52 -7.11 19.45
N PHE A 221 5.19 -7.09 19.45
CA PHE A 221 4.41 -6.30 20.39
C PHE A 221 4.59 -6.77 21.84
N GLU A 222 4.54 -8.07 22.11
CA GLU A 222 4.81 -8.60 23.47
C GLU A 222 6.27 -8.39 23.90
N GLU A 223 7.22 -8.48 22.97
CA GLU A 223 8.64 -8.20 23.20
C GLU A 223 8.85 -6.74 23.64
N GLN A 224 8.25 -5.77 22.94
CA GLN A 224 8.31 -4.34 23.29
C GLN A 224 7.74 -4.05 24.68
N ASN A 225 6.73 -4.81 25.09
CA ASN A 225 6.11 -4.70 26.41
C ASN A 225 6.81 -5.54 27.50
N SER A 226 7.96 -6.15 27.20
CA SER A 226 8.78 -6.96 28.12
C SER A 226 8.11 -8.27 28.60
N TYR A 227 7.09 -8.77 27.90
CA TYR A 227 6.42 -10.04 28.19
C TYR A 227 7.06 -11.21 27.44
N VAL A 228 8.31 -11.51 27.79
CA VAL A 228 9.14 -12.53 27.11
C VAL A 228 8.48 -13.91 27.06
N LYS A 229 7.88 -14.35 28.17
CA LYS A 229 7.23 -15.68 28.25
C LYS A 229 6.03 -15.78 27.31
N SER A 230 5.24 -14.71 27.22
CA SER A 230 4.09 -14.64 26.32
C SER A 230 4.54 -14.60 24.86
N ALA A 231 5.54 -13.78 24.54
CA ALA A 231 6.13 -13.71 23.20
C ALA A 231 6.62 -15.08 22.72
N ARG A 232 7.31 -15.85 23.58
CA ARG A 232 7.75 -17.22 23.26
C ARG A 232 6.56 -18.15 22.98
N ARG A 233 5.54 -18.12 23.85
CA ARG A 233 4.33 -18.93 23.66
C ARG A 233 3.61 -18.61 22.35
N ILE A 234 3.65 -17.36 21.90
CA ILE A 234 3.07 -16.95 20.62
C ILE A 234 3.85 -17.53 19.45
N TYR A 235 5.19 -17.51 19.51
CA TYR A 235 6.02 -18.16 18.49
C TYR A 235 5.83 -19.68 18.45
N GLU A 236 5.79 -20.34 19.62
CA GLU A 236 5.50 -21.78 19.71
C GLU A 236 4.13 -22.11 19.10
N ARG A 237 3.09 -21.33 19.44
CA ARG A 237 1.75 -21.50 18.87
C ARG A 237 1.71 -21.19 17.36
N ALA A 238 2.50 -20.24 16.89
CA ALA A 238 2.60 -19.94 15.46
C ALA A 238 3.19 -21.14 14.70
N ILE A 239 4.26 -21.75 15.23
CA ILE A 239 4.89 -22.94 14.63
C ILE A 239 3.91 -24.11 14.63
N GLU A 240 3.22 -24.36 15.75
CA GLU A 240 2.20 -25.41 15.85
C GLU A 240 1.03 -25.18 14.87
N PHE A 241 0.59 -23.92 14.69
CA PHE A 241 -0.52 -23.58 13.81
C PHE A 241 -0.20 -23.73 12.32
N PHE A 242 0.99 -23.32 11.87
CA PHE A 242 1.39 -23.47 10.46
C PHE A 242 1.79 -24.90 10.11
N GLY A 243 2.20 -25.71 11.09
CA GLY A 243 2.68 -27.07 10.88
C GLY A 243 3.90 -27.13 9.95
N GLU A 244 4.30 -28.34 9.58
CA GLU A 244 5.50 -28.53 8.75
C GLU A 244 5.30 -28.12 7.27
N GLU A 245 4.06 -28.06 6.78
CA GLU A 245 3.75 -27.82 5.36
C GLU A 245 3.76 -26.33 4.95
N HIS A 246 3.60 -25.40 5.90
CA HIS A 246 3.49 -23.96 5.63
C HIS A 246 4.38 -23.08 6.52
N LEU A 247 5.46 -23.64 7.06
CA LEU A 247 6.46 -22.86 7.79
C LEU A 247 7.14 -21.86 6.86
N ASN A 248 6.95 -20.58 7.16
CA ASN A 248 7.65 -19.49 6.48
C ASN A 248 8.98 -19.20 7.16
N GLU A 249 10.04 -19.14 6.35
CA GLU A 249 11.40 -18.73 6.73
C GLU A 249 11.42 -17.50 7.65
N ARG A 250 10.62 -16.49 7.30
CA ARG A 250 10.58 -15.22 8.03
C ARG A 250 10.15 -15.36 9.48
N LEU A 251 9.26 -16.30 9.79
CA LEU A 251 8.80 -16.56 11.16
C LEU A 251 9.94 -17.14 12.01
N LEU A 252 10.66 -18.11 11.47
CA LEU A 252 11.77 -18.77 12.16
C LEU A 252 12.97 -17.84 12.34
N LEU A 253 13.27 -17.01 11.33
CA LEU A 253 14.29 -15.97 11.44
C LEU A 253 13.97 -14.94 12.51
N ASP A 254 12.72 -14.47 12.58
CA ASP A 254 12.31 -13.53 13.63
C ASP A 254 12.28 -14.22 15.02
N PHE A 255 11.94 -15.51 15.11
CA PHE A 255 12.01 -16.28 16.35
C PHE A 255 13.45 -16.49 16.84
N ALA A 256 14.38 -16.80 15.94
CA ALA A 256 15.80 -16.91 16.26
C ALA A 256 16.39 -15.57 16.75
N LYS A 257 16.04 -14.46 16.08
CA LYS A 257 16.43 -13.10 16.54
C LYS A 257 15.86 -12.76 17.91
N PHE A 258 14.63 -13.20 18.18
CA PHE A 258 14.02 -13.03 19.50
C PHE A 258 14.80 -13.78 20.59
N GLU A 259 15.16 -15.06 20.37
CA GLU A 259 15.99 -15.80 21.34
C GLU A 259 17.42 -15.25 21.45
N GLU A 260 17.99 -14.69 20.37
CA GLU A 260 19.26 -13.93 20.41
C GLU A 260 19.16 -12.72 21.34
N HIS A 261 18.05 -11.96 21.29
CA HIS A 261 17.80 -10.84 22.20
C HIS A 261 17.66 -11.31 23.66
N GLN A 262 17.09 -12.50 23.89
CA GLN A 262 16.96 -13.10 25.23
C GLN A 262 18.26 -13.78 25.73
N LYS A 263 19.32 -13.81 24.92
CA LYS A 263 20.63 -14.45 25.21
C LYS A 263 20.55 -15.98 25.37
N GLU A 264 19.53 -16.60 24.79
CA GLU A 264 19.34 -18.05 24.80
C GLU A 264 19.95 -18.66 23.53
N HIS A 265 21.28 -18.60 23.43
CA HIS A 265 22.02 -18.98 22.22
C HIS A 265 21.86 -20.46 21.84
N GLU A 266 21.71 -21.34 22.83
CA GLU A 266 21.47 -22.78 22.61
C GLU A 266 20.12 -23.03 21.92
N ARG A 267 19.05 -22.35 22.37
CA ARG A 267 17.73 -22.44 21.74
C ARG A 267 17.76 -21.86 20.33
N CYS A 268 18.45 -20.73 20.15
CA CYS A 268 18.65 -20.12 18.83
C CYS A 268 19.27 -21.12 17.83
N ARG A 269 20.30 -21.87 18.24
CA ARG A 269 20.91 -22.94 17.42
C ARG A 269 19.92 -24.05 17.07
N MET A 270 19.14 -24.51 18.05
CA MET A 270 18.13 -25.53 17.82
C MET A 270 17.05 -25.07 16.84
N ILE A 271 16.64 -23.80 16.92
CA ILE A 271 15.68 -23.20 15.97
C ILE A 271 16.29 -23.15 14.56
N TYR A 272 17.56 -22.77 14.41
CA TYR A 272 18.22 -22.78 13.10
C TYR A 272 18.34 -24.18 12.52
N LYS A 273 18.69 -25.19 13.33
CA LYS A 273 18.72 -26.60 12.88
C LYS A 273 17.34 -27.09 12.46
N TYR A 274 16.32 -26.85 13.28
CA TYR A 274 14.93 -27.18 12.96
C TYR A 274 14.48 -26.50 11.67
N ALA A 275 14.85 -25.23 11.47
CA ALA A 275 14.53 -24.51 10.25
C ALA A 275 15.15 -25.17 9.00
N LEU A 276 16.41 -25.61 9.07
CA LEU A 276 17.10 -26.26 7.95
C LEU A 276 16.53 -27.66 7.62
N GLU A 277 15.98 -28.37 8.60
CA GLU A 277 15.39 -29.70 8.41
C GLU A 277 14.01 -29.66 7.74
N HIS A 278 13.19 -28.65 8.08
CA HIS A 278 11.80 -28.59 7.65
C HIS A 278 11.53 -27.61 6.48
N LEU A 279 12.44 -26.69 6.17
CA LEU A 279 12.24 -25.73 5.07
C LEU A 279 12.69 -26.28 3.70
N PRO A 280 12.00 -25.87 2.62
CA PRO A 280 12.44 -26.19 1.27
C PRO A 280 13.77 -25.51 0.95
N LYS A 281 14.58 -26.23 0.18
CA LYS A 281 15.98 -25.94 -0.13
C LYS A 281 16.25 -24.51 -0.65
N SER A 282 15.29 -23.93 -1.36
CA SER A 282 15.37 -22.57 -1.91
C SER A 282 15.36 -21.44 -0.86
N SER A 283 14.85 -21.69 0.34
CA SER A 283 14.74 -20.71 1.43
C SER A 283 15.79 -20.92 2.53
N CYS A 284 16.69 -21.88 2.37
CA CYS A 284 17.73 -22.14 3.36
C CYS A 284 18.84 -21.07 3.33
N ASP A 285 18.97 -20.33 2.23
CA ASP A 285 20.07 -19.38 2.02
C ASP A 285 20.09 -18.22 3.02
N ASP A 286 18.96 -17.55 3.30
CA ASP A 286 18.98 -16.45 4.27
C ASP A 286 19.04 -16.95 5.72
N ILE A 287 18.61 -18.19 5.96
CA ILE A 287 18.80 -18.91 7.24
C ILE A 287 20.27 -19.22 7.46
N PHE A 288 20.98 -19.75 6.47
CA PHE A 288 22.43 -19.96 6.56
C PHE A 288 23.19 -18.64 6.76
N LYS A 289 22.78 -17.55 6.10
CA LYS A 289 23.35 -16.22 6.36
C LYS A 289 23.10 -15.77 7.79
N ALA A 290 21.89 -15.92 8.31
CA ALA A 290 21.55 -15.53 9.68
C ALA A 290 22.30 -16.41 10.71
N TYR A 291 22.38 -17.72 10.48
CA TYR A 291 23.04 -18.67 11.36
C TYR A 291 24.55 -18.45 11.42
N THR A 292 25.21 -18.23 10.26
CA THR A 292 26.64 -17.87 10.23
C THR A 292 26.93 -16.55 10.94
N ILE A 293 26.05 -15.54 10.82
CA ILE A 293 26.20 -14.28 11.57
C ILE A 293 26.05 -14.53 13.08
N HIS A 294 25.09 -15.37 13.49
CA HIS A 294 24.89 -15.70 14.90
C HIS A 294 26.11 -16.43 15.49
N GLU A 295 26.60 -17.49 14.84
CA GLU A 295 27.81 -18.20 15.30
C GLU A 295 29.06 -17.32 15.25
N LYS A 296 29.18 -16.40 14.29
CA LYS A 296 30.30 -15.44 14.28
C LYS A 296 30.29 -14.49 15.50
N LYS A 297 29.10 -14.14 16.00
CA LYS A 297 28.97 -13.23 17.15
C LYS A 297 29.12 -13.94 18.50
N TYR A 298 28.54 -15.14 18.63
CA TYR A 298 28.34 -15.82 19.92
C TYR A 298 28.83 -17.26 19.95
N GLY A 299 29.36 -17.77 18.84
CA GLY A 299 29.77 -19.15 18.65
C GLY A 299 31.24 -19.41 18.97
N ASP A 300 31.51 -20.70 19.16
CA ASP A 300 32.87 -21.23 19.26
C ASP A 300 33.45 -21.48 17.86
N ARG A 301 34.77 -21.50 17.74
CA ARG A 301 35.46 -21.68 16.45
C ARG A 301 35.04 -22.96 15.73
N THR A 302 34.81 -24.04 16.46
CA THR A 302 34.33 -25.33 15.94
C THR A 302 32.90 -25.24 15.42
N GLY A 303 32.00 -24.60 16.18
CA GLY A 303 30.62 -24.37 15.74
C GLY A 303 30.55 -23.52 14.47
N ILE A 304 31.42 -22.51 14.33
CA ILE A 304 31.51 -21.72 13.10
C ILE A 304 31.96 -22.58 11.91
N GLU A 305 32.97 -23.43 12.11
CA GLU A 305 33.49 -24.32 11.07
C GLU A 305 32.39 -25.32 10.61
N ASP A 306 31.65 -25.93 11.53
CA ASP A 306 30.55 -26.86 11.24
C ASP A 306 29.40 -26.22 10.44
N VAL A 307 29.07 -24.96 10.71
CA VAL A 307 28.03 -24.24 9.96
C VAL A 307 28.51 -23.88 8.55
N ILE A 308 29.80 -23.53 8.42
CA ILE A 308 30.38 -23.20 7.12
C ILE A 308 30.51 -24.47 6.26
N THR A 309 30.92 -25.59 6.83
CA THR A 309 31.00 -26.87 6.11
C THR A 309 29.62 -27.33 5.67
N SER A 310 28.63 -27.32 6.57
CA SER A 310 27.24 -27.68 6.22
C SER A 310 26.64 -26.77 5.14
N LYS A 311 26.89 -25.45 5.19
CA LYS A 311 26.49 -24.53 4.14
C LYS A 311 27.13 -24.85 2.79
N ARG A 312 28.45 -25.06 2.77
CA ARG A 312 29.19 -25.38 1.53
C ARG A 312 28.76 -26.73 0.96
N LYS A 313 28.55 -27.73 1.82
CA LYS A 313 28.01 -29.05 1.47
C LYS A 313 26.68 -28.91 0.73
N PHE A 314 25.78 -28.09 1.26
CA PHE A 314 24.48 -27.82 0.64
C PHE A 314 24.60 -27.13 -0.72
N GLN A 315 25.45 -26.11 -0.84
CA GLN A 315 25.70 -25.39 -2.10
C GLN A 315 26.23 -26.33 -3.19
N TYR A 316 27.25 -27.14 -2.86
CA TYR A 316 27.78 -28.11 -3.81
C TYR A 316 26.74 -29.18 -4.18
N GLU A 317 25.91 -29.65 -3.25
CA GLU A 317 24.81 -30.58 -3.58
C GLU A 317 23.75 -29.98 -4.51
N GLU A 318 23.55 -28.66 -4.48
CA GLU A 318 22.64 -27.94 -5.38
C GLU A 318 23.29 -27.75 -6.76
N GLU A 319 24.54 -27.29 -6.80
CA GLU A 319 25.34 -27.13 -8.02
C GLU A 319 25.46 -28.47 -8.76
N LEU A 320 25.65 -29.58 -8.04
CA LEU A 320 25.72 -30.93 -8.61
C LEU A 320 24.36 -31.46 -9.10
N LYS A 321 23.24 -30.95 -8.60
CA LYS A 321 21.90 -31.29 -9.13
C LYS A 321 21.60 -30.54 -10.40
N GLU A 322 21.97 -29.26 -10.47
CA GLU A 322 21.79 -28.44 -11.66
C GLU A 322 22.76 -28.87 -12.78
N ASN A 323 24.03 -29.03 -12.43
CA ASN A 323 25.12 -29.35 -13.34
C ASN A 323 25.85 -30.61 -12.88
N SER A 324 25.21 -31.74 -13.09
CA SER A 324 25.71 -33.05 -12.69
C SER A 324 27.07 -33.45 -13.30
N MET A 325 27.48 -32.81 -14.40
CA MET A 325 28.72 -33.10 -15.14
C MET A 325 29.87 -32.14 -14.81
N ASP A 326 29.70 -31.24 -13.85
CA ASP A 326 30.77 -30.33 -13.43
C ASP A 326 31.71 -31.02 -12.43
N TYR A 327 32.90 -31.40 -12.90
CA TYR A 327 33.86 -32.15 -12.10
C TYR A 327 34.59 -31.27 -11.08
N ASP A 328 34.72 -29.97 -11.34
CA ASP A 328 35.41 -29.06 -10.41
C ASP A 328 34.61 -28.94 -9.10
N THR A 329 33.28 -28.85 -9.19
CA THR A 329 32.39 -28.88 -8.02
C THR A 329 32.37 -30.25 -7.33
N TRP A 330 32.45 -31.36 -8.05
CA TRP A 330 32.66 -32.68 -7.45
C TRP A 330 33.99 -32.77 -6.67
N PHE A 331 35.09 -32.26 -7.21
CA PHE A 331 36.39 -32.28 -6.53
C PHE A 331 36.42 -31.38 -5.30
N ASP A 332 35.77 -30.22 -5.34
CA ASP A 332 35.66 -29.34 -4.18
C ASP A 332 34.73 -29.93 -3.10
N TYR A 333 33.63 -30.60 -3.50
CA TYR A 333 32.75 -31.34 -2.59
C TYR A 333 33.47 -32.49 -1.88
N LEU A 334 34.25 -33.29 -2.62
CA LEU A 334 35.02 -34.40 -2.06
C LEU A 334 36.11 -33.92 -1.10
N ARG A 335 36.85 -32.87 -1.45
CA ARG A 335 37.85 -32.25 -0.55
C ARG A 335 37.23 -31.73 0.74
N LEU A 336 35.99 -31.22 0.68
CA LEU A 336 35.26 -30.80 1.87
C LEU A 336 34.88 -32.00 2.75
N LEU A 337 34.38 -33.10 2.17
CA LEU A 337 34.04 -34.31 2.92
C LEU A 337 35.27 -35.01 3.53
N GLU A 338 36.41 -35.01 2.83
CA GLU A 338 37.67 -35.53 3.36
C GLU A 338 38.13 -34.77 4.61
N SER A 339 37.82 -33.47 4.69
CA SER A 339 38.16 -32.65 5.86
C SER A 339 37.29 -32.96 7.09
N GLU A 340 36.07 -33.47 6.90
CA GLU A 340 35.17 -33.93 7.98
C GLU A 340 35.57 -35.32 8.51
N GLY A 341 36.18 -36.16 7.66
CA GLY A 341 36.74 -37.46 8.05
C GLY A 341 35.73 -38.62 8.18
N ASP A 342 34.49 -38.45 7.71
CA ASP A 342 33.49 -39.53 7.74
C ASP A 342 33.63 -40.48 6.53
N PHE A 343 34.36 -41.58 6.72
CA PHE A 343 34.70 -42.54 5.67
C PHE A 343 33.50 -43.14 4.92
N ALA A 344 32.33 -43.23 5.57
CA ALA A 344 31.13 -43.80 4.94
C ALA A 344 30.53 -42.85 3.90
N VAL A 345 30.35 -41.59 4.28
CA VAL A 345 29.80 -40.53 3.41
C VAL A 345 30.75 -40.22 2.26
N ILE A 346 32.06 -40.20 2.55
CA ILE A 346 33.10 -40.02 1.54
C ILE A 346 33.01 -41.10 0.46
N ARG A 347 32.90 -42.38 0.85
CA ARG A 347 32.80 -43.50 -0.11
C ARG A 347 31.55 -43.38 -0.98
N GLU A 348 30.41 -43.07 -0.39
CA GLU A 348 29.16 -42.90 -1.14
C GLU A 348 29.24 -41.71 -2.12
N ALA A 349 29.89 -40.61 -1.73
CA ALA A 349 30.12 -39.47 -2.61
C ALA A 349 31.05 -39.81 -3.79
N TYR A 350 32.14 -40.57 -3.55
CA TYR A 350 33.00 -41.07 -4.63
C TYR A 350 32.26 -42.01 -5.58
N GLU A 351 31.43 -42.91 -5.06
CA GLU A 351 30.63 -43.82 -5.88
C GLU A 351 29.63 -43.04 -6.77
N LYS A 352 28.98 -42.00 -6.22
CA LYS A 352 28.11 -41.10 -7.00
C LYS A 352 28.89 -40.32 -8.06
N ALA A 353 30.04 -39.76 -7.72
CA ALA A 353 30.89 -39.03 -8.67
C ALA A 353 31.35 -39.92 -9.84
N ILE A 354 31.73 -41.17 -9.56
CA ILE A 354 32.17 -42.13 -10.58
C ILE A 354 31.00 -42.62 -11.45
N ALA A 355 29.76 -42.64 -10.93
CA ALA A 355 28.58 -43.03 -11.71
C ALA A 355 28.22 -41.99 -12.80
N GLN A 356 28.60 -40.72 -12.62
CA GLN A 356 28.48 -39.67 -13.63
C GLN A 356 29.65 -39.73 -14.64
N LEU A 357 29.66 -40.76 -15.49
CA LEU A 357 30.57 -40.83 -16.62
C LEU A 357 30.03 -39.99 -17.79
N PRO A 358 30.86 -39.17 -18.47
CA PRO A 358 30.43 -38.48 -19.66
C PRO A 358 30.17 -39.52 -20.76
N PRO A 359 29.19 -39.29 -21.67
CA PRO A 359 29.09 -40.12 -22.87
C PRO A 359 30.42 -39.99 -23.60
N ILE A 360 31.19 -41.08 -23.63
CA ILE A 360 32.47 -41.16 -24.31
C ILE A 360 32.21 -40.70 -25.75
N GLN A 361 32.72 -39.53 -26.13
CA GLN A 361 32.90 -39.22 -27.53
C GLN A 361 33.91 -40.25 -28.02
N VAL A 362 33.39 -41.31 -28.63
CA VAL A 362 34.18 -42.25 -29.38
C VAL A 362 34.75 -41.43 -30.52
N CYS A 363 35.94 -40.86 -30.32
CA CYS A 363 36.75 -40.29 -31.37
C CYS A 363 36.99 -41.42 -32.37
N SER A 364 36.21 -41.43 -33.44
CA SER A 364 36.44 -42.23 -34.64
C SER A 364 37.74 -41.77 -35.29
N CYS A 365 38.86 -42.18 -34.70
CA CYS A 365 40.19 -42.09 -35.28
C CYS A 365 40.84 -43.46 -35.09
N PHE A 366 41.46 -43.95 -36.17
CA PHE A 366 42.15 -45.24 -36.34
C PHE A 366 41.31 -46.39 -36.91
N VAL A 367 40.89 -46.22 -38.16
CA VAL A 367 41.10 -47.27 -39.17
C VAL A 367 42.17 -46.72 -40.12
N PHE A 368 43.35 -47.33 -40.07
CA PHE A 368 44.46 -47.10 -41.01
C PHE A 368 44.24 -47.89 -42.29
#